data_AF-A0AAE3G8V0-F1
#
_entry.id   AF-A0AAE3G8V0-F1
#
_cell.length_a   1.000
_cell.length_b   1.000
_cell.length_c   1.000
_cell.angle_alpha   90.00
_cell.angle_beta   90.00
_cell.angle_gamma   90.00
#
_symmetry.space_group_name_H-M   'P 1'
#
loop_
_entity.id
_entity.type
_entity.pdbx_description
1 polymer ?
#
loop_
_entity_poly.entity_id
_entity_poly.type
_entity_poly.pdbx_seq_one_letter_code
_entity_poly.pdbx_strand_id
1 'polypeptide(L)'
;MKTTAQTVALAGLLGGMAFAVSAAPITGDPIGNDFGWEPNSTNQQNFDQEVPGREGQEVPYVLFSDSGPGFVTLDFFNETNSQAFFETRIDGVQTGTSPHPIVIGDTIHSGVNVDNRGADGVSFIQQTFGAEQFVDVRLALGGERDWDFDWVRFEVGSTASVPEPGILALLGLGLLGLVIARRRSV
;
A
#
# COMPACT_ATOMS: atom_id res chain seq x y z
N MET A 1 -51.56 -33.15 37.25
CA MET A 1 -50.91 -31.90 36.80
C MET A 1 -49.44 -32.18 36.54
N LYS A 2 -49.03 -32.31 35.27
CA LYS A 2 -47.64 -32.31 34.85
C LYS A 2 -47.57 -31.46 33.57
N THR A 3 -47.00 -30.28 33.69
CA THR A 3 -46.78 -29.31 32.61
C THR A 3 -45.39 -29.58 32.01
N THR A 4 -45.36 -29.97 30.74
CA THR A 4 -44.12 -30.20 29.99
C THR A 4 -43.79 -28.93 29.20
N ALA A 5 -42.69 -28.26 29.55
CA ALA A 5 -42.19 -27.09 28.84
C ALA A 5 -41.44 -27.52 27.57
N GLN A 6 -41.85 -27.01 26.41
CA GLN A 6 -41.11 -27.15 25.15
C GLN A 6 -40.13 -25.99 25.01
N THR A 7 -38.83 -26.30 24.99
CA THR A 7 -37.77 -25.35 24.68
C THR A 7 -37.58 -25.33 23.16
N VAL A 8 -37.92 -24.20 22.52
CA VAL A 8 -37.65 -23.96 21.09
C VAL A 8 -36.28 -23.29 21.00
N ALA A 9 -35.29 -24.00 20.47
CA ALA A 9 -33.98 -23.45 20.15
C ALA A 9 -34.01 -22.82 18.74
N LEU A 10 -33.89 -21.50 18.68
CA LEU A 10 -33.79 -20.74 17.44
C LEU A 10 -32.31 -20.65 17.02
N ALA A 11 -31.91 -21.46 16.06
CA ALA A 11 -30.56 -21.41 15.48
C ALA A 11 -30.49 -20.26 14.46
N GLY A 12 -29.82 -19.17 14.84
CA GLY A 12 -29.49 -18.07 13.92
C GLY A 12 -28.32 -18.45 13.03
N LEU A 13 -28.58 -18.64 11.74
CA LEU A 13 -27.56 -18.71 10.70
C LEU A 13 -27.00 -17.30 10.45
N LEU A 14 -25.84 -16.99 11.00
CA LEU A 14 -25.03 -15.85 10.56
C LEU A 14 -24.00 -16.38 9.56
N GLY A 15 -24.37 -16.36 8.29
CA GLY A 15 -23.45 -16.60 7.17
C GLY A 15 -22.52 -15.41 7.02
N GLY A 16 -21.32 -15.48 7.57
CA GLY A 16 -20.26 -14.52 7.30
C GLY A 16 -19.74 -14.71 5.88
N MET A 17 -20.05 -13.76 5.00
CA MET A 17 -19.38 -13.67 3.71
C MET A 17 -17.97 -13.11 3.92
N ALA A 18 -16.96 -13.97 3.84
CA ALA A 18 -15.57 -13.54 3.76
C ALA A 18 -15.32 -13.02 2.34
N PHE A 19 -15.17 -11.71 2.20
CA PHE A 19 -14.66 -11.12 0.97
C PHE A 19 -13.15 -11.38 0.93
N ALA A 20 -12.70 -12.27 0.04
CA ALA A 20 -11.30 -12.34 -0.33
C ALA A 20 -11.01 -11.13 -1.22
N VAL A 21 -10.51 -10.06 -0.61
CA VAL A 21 -9.90 -8.96 -1.36
C VAL A 21 -8.55 -9.49 -1.85
N SER A 22 -8.52 -9.98 -3.09
CA SER A 22 -7.28 -10.13 -3.82
C SER A 22 -6.74 -8.72 -4.04
N ALA A 23 -5.76 -8.30 -3.25
CA ALA A 23 -5.04 -7.05 -3.48
C ALA A 23 -4.44 -7.15 -4.90
N ALA A 24 -4.99 -6.39 -5.84
CA ALA A 24 -4.26 -6.12 -7.07
C ALA A 24 -3.00 -5.37 -6.66
N PRO A 25 -1.81 -5.72 -7.17
CA PRO A 25 -0.59 -5.00 -6.86
C PRO A 25 -0.78 -3.55 -7.32
N ILE A 26 -0.94 -2.65 -6.36
CA ILE A 26 -0.82 -1.22 -6.64
C ILE A 26 0.69 -0.97 -6.64
N THR A 27 1.25 -0.90 -7.83
CA THR A 27 2.56 -0.26 -8.02
C THR A 27 2.28 1.24 -7.97
N GLY A 28 3.06 1.99 -7.19
CA GLY A 28 2.80 3.42 -7.00
C GLY A 28 2.87 4.22 -8.32
N ASP A 29 2.53 5.51 -8.25
CA ASP A 29 2.55 6.38 -9.43
C ASP A 29 3.99 6.85 -9.74
N PRO A 30 4.53 6.64 -10.95
CA PRO A 30 5.86 7.15 -11.31
C PRO A 30 5.94 8.67 -11.27
N ILE A 31 7.05 9.21 -10.75
CA ILE A 31 7.36 10.64 -10.70
C ILE A 31 8.67 10.91 -11.42
N GLY A 32 8.63 11.03 -12.75
CA GLY A 32 9.80 11.40 -13.56
C GLY A 32 10.73 10.23 -13.90
N ASN A 33 11.79 10.52 -14.66
CA ASN A 33 12.78 9.54 -15.12
C ASN A 33 14.22 10.11 -15.15
N ASP A 34 14.56 10.96 -14.18
CA ASP A 34 15.71 11.88 -14.21
C ASP A 34 17.09 11.21 -13.99
N PHE A 35 17.17 9.87 -14.00
CA PHE A 35 18.42 9.13 -13.78
C PHE A 35 19.51 9.39 -14.85
N GLY A 36 19.12 9.86 -16.05
CA GLY A 36 20.07 10.15 -17.14
C GLY A 36 20.63 8.92 -17.86
N TRP A 37 20.01 7.75 -17.69
CA TRP A 37 20.33 6.51 -18.40
C TRP A 37 19.10 6.04 -19.18
N GLU A 38 19.27 5.65 -20.44
CA GLU A 38 18.20 5.10 -21.28
C GLU A 38 18.60 3.74 -21.85
N PRO A 39 17.67 2.76 -21.89
CA PRO A 39 16.36 2.76 -21.23
C PRO A 39 16.46 2.46 -19.73
N ASN A 40 15.66 3.15 -18.89
CA ASN A 40 15.45 2.82 -17.49
C ASN A 40 14.11 2.09 -17.31
N SER A 41 14.04 1.14 -16.37
CA SER A 41 12.79 0.45 -16.08
C SER A 41 11.89 1.32 -15.18
N THR A 42 10.61 0.97 -15.13
CA THR A 42 9.69 1.42 -14.07
C THR A 42 9.51 0.31 -13.03
N ASN A 43 9.06 0.65 -11.82
CA ASN A 43 8.73 -0.37 -10.82
C ASN A 43 7.71 -1.41 -11.35
N GLN A 44 6.77 -0.98 -12.20
CA GLN A 44 5.81 -1.88 -12.84
C GLN A 44 6.51 -2.83 -13.82
N GLN A 45 7.39 -2.33 -14.68
CA GLN A 45 8.17 -3.18 -15.58
C GLN A 45 9.07 -4.16 -14.81
N ASN A 46 9.62 -3.74 -13.68
CA ASN A 46 10.36 -4.63 -12.81
C ASN A 46 9.47 -5.75 -12.28
N PHE A 47 8.30 -5.42 -11.77
CA PHE A 47 7.33 -6.41 -11.30
C PHE A 47 6.89 -7.38 -12.43
N ASP A 48 6.66 -6.86 -13.64
CA ASP A 48 6.26 -7.65 -14.80
C ASP A 48 7.44 -8.41 -15.45
N GLN A 49 8.66 -8.24 -14.94
CA GLN A 49 9.90 -8.79 -15.51
C GLN A 49 10.14 -8.35 -16.97
N GLU A 50 9.66 -7.16 -17.31
CA GLU A 50 9.80 -6.50 -18.61
C GLU A 50 10.96 -5.49 -18.60
N VAL A 51 11.99 -5.72 -17.76
CA VAL A 51 13.10 -4.78 -17.62
C VAL A 51 13.85 -4.63 -18.93
N PRO A 52 14.20 -3.40 -19.32
CA PRO A 52 15.00 -3.18 -20.51
C PRO A 52 16.31 -3.94 -20.39
N GLY A 53 16.67 -4.74 -21.39
CA GLY A 53 17.94 -5.49 -21.42
C GLY A 53 17.75 -7.00 -21.33
N ARG A 54 16.84 -7.49 -20.49
CA ARG A 54 16.63 -8.93 -20.26
C ARG A 54 15.19 -9.25 -19.78
N GLU A 55 14.27 -9.37 -20.72
CA GLU A 55 12.90 -9.83 -20.45
C GLU A 55 12.89 -11.21 -19.78
N GLY A 56 12.03 -11.38 -18.78
CA GLY A 56 11.89 -12.61 -17.98
C GLY A 56 12.96 -12.78 -16.91
N GLN A 57 13.80 -11.78 -16.68
CA GLN A 57 14.72 -11.78 -15.54
C GLN A 57 13.97 -11.42 -14.26
N GLU A 58 14.25 -12.15 -13.19
CA GLU A 58 13.85 -11.81 -11.83
C GLU A 58 14.59 -10.54 -11.37
N VAL A 59 13.87 -9.52 -10.89
CA VAL A 59 14.46 -8.21 -10.56
C VAL A 59 13.88 -7.64 -9.26
N PRO A 60 14.53 -6.66 -8.61
CA PRO A 60 13.97 -6.03 -7.41
C PRO A 60 12.79 -5.12 -7.74
N TYR A 61 11.74 -5.14 -6.93
CA TYR A 61 10.56 -4.27 -7.06
C TYR A 61 9.93 -3.99 -5.70
N VAL A 62 9.00 -3.03 -5.66
CA VAL A 62 8.22 -2.69 -4.46
C VAL A 62 6.73 -2.77 -4.75
N LEU A 63 5.96 -3.34 -3.82
CA LEU A 63 4.50 -3.41 -3.87
C LEU A 63 3.88 -2.63 -2.72
N PHE A 64 2.74 -2.00 -3.00
CA PHE A 64 1.86 -1.50 -1.97
C PHE A 64 1.21 -2.66 -1.19
N SER A 65 1.27 -2.60 0.13
CA SER A 65 0.67 -3.60 1.01
C SER A 65 -0.59 -3.05 1.70
N ASP A 66 -0.47 -1.90 2.36
CA ASP A 66 -1.56 -1.25 3.10
C ASP A 66 -1.30 0.25 3.25
N SER A 67 -2.35 1.02 3.53
CA SER A 67 -2.20 2.40 3.98
C SER A 67 -3.40 2.83 4.80
N GLY A 68 -3.17 3.82 5.64
CA GLY A 68 -4.22 4.48 6.38
C GLY A 68 -3.76 5.83 6.86
N PRO A 69 -4.57 6.53 7.66
CA PRO A 69 -4.23 7.86 8.12
C PRO A 69 -2.88 7.87 8.85
N GLY A 70 -1.91 8.57 8.28
CA GLY A 70 -0.57 8.71 8.85
C GLY A 70 0.43 7.60 8.51
N PHE A 71 0.09 6.63 7.65
CA PHE A 71 1.03 5.56 7.30
C PHE A 71 0.85 4.96 5.90
N VAL A 72 1.94 4.38 5.40
CA VAL A 72 1.99 3.48 4.24
C VAL A 72 2.83 2.26 4.60
N THR A 73 2.36 1.07 4.26
CA THR A 73 3.08 -0.19 4.38
C THR A 73 3.41 -0.72 2.99
N LEU A 74 4.69 -0.98 2.75
CA LEU A 74 5.23 -1.43 1.46
C LEU A 74 5.98 -2.75 1.65
N ASP A 75 5.90 -3.60 0.62
CA ASP A 75 6.62 -4.87 0.53
C ASP A 75 7.73 -4.73 -0.52
N PHE A 76 8.98 -4.82 -0.08
CA PHE A 76 10.18 -4.70 -0.92
C PHE A 76 10.70 -6.07 -1.28
N PHE A 77 10.82 -6.39 -2.56
CA PHE A 77 11.22 -7.70 -3.06
C PHE A 77 12.59 -7.63 -3.73
N ASN A 78 13.39 -8.68 -3.53
CA ASN A 78 14.61 -8.94 -4.26
C ASN A 78 14.70 -10.44 -4.55
N GLU A 79 14.37 -10.79 -5.78
CA GLU A 79 14.41 -12.18 -6.27
C GLU A 79 15.80 -12.55 -6.79
N THR A 80 16.66 -11.57 -7.03
CA THR A 80 18.00 -11.78 -7.57
C THR A 80 18.94 -12.30 -6.50
N ASN A 81 19.97 -13.08 -6.85
CA ASN A 81 21.05 -13.43 -5.93
C ASN A 81 22.05 -12.25 -5.76
N SER A 82 21.53 -11.08 -5.36
CA SER A 82 22.30 -9.84 -5.19
C SER A 82 21.75 -9.01 -4.04
N GLN A 83 22.30 -7.82 -3.84
CA GLN A 83 21.80 -6.84 -2.89
C GLN A 83 20.96 -5.80 -3.64
N ALA A 84 19.78 -5.47 -3.13
CA ALA A 84 18.96 -4.35 -3.59
C ALA A 84 18.84 -3.29 -2.50
N PHE A 85 19.00 -2.02 -2.86
CA PHE A 85 18.80 -0.89 -1.96
C PHE A 85 17.77 0.07 -2.55
N PHE A 86 16.65 0.18 -1.84
CA PHE A 86 15.55 1.05 -2.19
C PHE A 86 15.63 2.33 -1.38
N GLU A 87 15.85 3.46 -2.05
CA GLU A 87 15.85 4.75 -1.38
C GLU A 87 14.43 5.26 -1.17
N THR A 88 14.22 6.00 -0.09
CA THR A 88 12.91 6.53 0.29
C THR A 88 12.94 8.02 0.63
N ARG A 89 11.83 8.70 0.31
CA ARG A 89 11.50 10.05 0.79
C ARG A 89 10.11 10.01 1.41
N ILE A 90 9.98 10.62 2.58
CA ILE A 90 8.70 10.73 3.28
C ILE A 90 8.22 12.16 3.11
N ASP A 91 7.04 12.36 2.55
CA ASP A 91 6.43 13.68 2.34
C ASP A 91 7.36 14.66 1.59
N GLY A 92 8.12 14.14 0.63
CA GLY A 92 9.09 14.91 -0.17
C GLY A 92 10.33 15.36 0.60
N VAL A 93 10.51 14.94 1.86
CA VAL A 93 11.69 15.30 2.66
C VAL A 93 12.93 14.58 2.14
N GLN A 94 13.91 15.36 1.68
CA GLN A 94 15.23 14.88 1.31
C GLN A 94 16.02 14.52 2.58
N THR A 95 16.51 13.29 2.65
CA THR A 95 17.24 12.75 3.80
C THR A 95 18.76 12.72 3.59
N GLY A 96 19.21 12.96 2.36
CA GLY A 96 20.62 12.91 1.97
C GLY A 96 21.35 14.24 2.07
N THR A 97 22.62 14.19 2.49
CA THR A 97 23.54 15.36 2.46
C THR A 97 24.86 15.06 1.74
N SER A 98 25.17 13.79 1.51
CA SER A 98 26.37 13.37 0.79
C SER A 98 26.02 13.09 -0.67
N PRO A 99 26.92 13.40 -1.62
CA PRO A 99 26.73 13.05 -3.03
C PRO A 99 26.41 11.56 -3.17
N HIS A 100 25.41 11.25 -4.00
CA HIS A 100 25.04 9.87 -4.27
C HIS A 100 26.17 9.21 -5.08
N PRO A 101 26.67 8.02 -4.68
CA PRO A 101 27.80 7.38 -5.36
C PRO A 101 27.47 6.94 -6.79
N ILE A 102 26.21 6.59 -7.04
CA ILE A 102 25.73 6.08 -8.33
C ILE A 102 24.83 7.07 -9.11
N VAL A 103 23.87 7.75 -8.48
CA VAL A 103 23.01 8.77 -9.10
C VAL A 103 23.75 10.11 -9.18
N ILE A 104 24.39 10.37 -10.32
CA ILE A 104 25.18 11.58 -10.54
C ILE A 104 24.28 12.82 -10.41
N GLY A 105 24.73 13.81 -9.62
CA GLY A 105 24.01 15.06 -9.41
C GLY A 105 22.97 15.02 -8.28
N ASP A 106 22.81 13.88 -7.62
CA ASP A 106 21.89 13.70 -6.50
C ASP A 106 22.63 13.44 -5.17
N THR A 107 21.89 13.33 -4.07
CA THR A 107 22.38 12.93 -2.74
C THR A 107 21.90 11.53 -2.37
N ILE A 108 22.67 10.79 -1.56
CA ILE A 108 22.24 9.48 -1.06
C ILE A 108 21.14 9.63 0.00
N HIS A 109 20.01 8.96 -0.20
CA HIS A 109 18.87 8.99 0.71
C HIS A 109 18.89 7.80 1.68
N SER A 110 18.12 7.93 2.76
CA SER A 110 17.77 6.77 3.60
C SER A 110 16.95 5.76 2.79
N GLY A 111 16.96 4.49 3.20
CA GLY A 111 16.35 3.45 2.40
C GLY A 111 16.23 2.10 3.09
N VAL A 112 15.70 1.13 2.34
CA VAL A 112 15.51 -0.26 2.73
C VAL A 112 16.50 -1.14 1.97
N ASN A 113 17.28 -1.94 2.70
CA ASN A 113 18.21 -2.90 2.13
C ASN A 113 17.59 -4.29 2.13
N VAL A 114 17.41 -4.90 0.95
CA VAL A 114 16.96 -6.28 0.79
C VAL A 114 18.12 -7.10 0.24
N ASP A 115 18.84 -7.79 1.12
CA ASP A 115 19.99 -8.63 0.75
C ASP A 115 19.54 -10.07 0.54
N ASN A 116 19.71 -10.58 -0.68
CA ASN A 116 19.37 -11.95 -1.05
C ASN A 116 20.62 -12.76 -1.47
N ARG A 117 21.83 -12.26 -1.14
CA ARG A 117 23.07 -12.94 -1.52
C ARG A 117 23.22 -14.28 -0.80
N GLY A 118 23.34 -15.35 -1.57
CA GLY A 118 23.54 -16.72 -1.08
C GLY A 118 22.28 -17.38 -0.52
N ALA A 119 21.10 -16.77 -0.71
CA ALA A 119 19.82 -17.37 -0.38
C ALA A 119 19.22 -18.11 -1.59
N ASP A 120 18.46 -19.17 -1.30
CA ASP A 120 17.67 -19.88 -2.30
C ASP A 120 16.25 -19.27 -2.33
N GLY A 121 15.92 -18.49 -3.36
CA GLY A 121 14.57 -17.96 -3.60
C GLY A 121 14.45 -16.43 -3.43
N VAL A 122 13.23 -15.98 -3.10
CA VAL A 122 12.88 -14.55 -2.99
C VAL A 122 13.09 -14.05 -1.57
N SER A 123 13.89 -12.98 -1.42
CA SER A 123 13.91 -12.20 -0.18
C SER A 123 12.93 -11.05 -0.28
N PHE A 124 12.19 -10.80 0.80
CA PHE A 124 11.36 -9.62 0.91
C PHE A 124 11.38 -9.02 2.33
N ILE A 125 11.14 -7.71 2.40
CA ILE A 125 10.98 -6.98 3.65
C ILE A 125 9.68 -6.18 3.57
N GLN A 126 8.80 -6.34 4.56
CA GLN A 126 7.67 -5.45 4.78
C GLN A 126 8.09 -4.31 5.69
N GLN A 127 7.83 -3.07 5.29
CA GLN A 127 8.17 -1.87 6.05
C GLN A 127 6.99 -0.90 6.09
N THR A 128 6.60 -0.50 7.29
CA THR A 128 5.66 0.60 7.51
C THR A 128 6.41 1.91 7.71
N PHE A 129 5.97 2.94 7.01
CA PHE A 129 6.44 4.31 7.11
C PHE A 129 5.34 5.16 7.73
N GLY A 130 5.71 6.01 8.70
CA GLY A 130 4.86 7.12 9.10
C GLY A 130 4.99 8.26 8.08
N ALA A 131 3.90 8.66 7.46
CA ALA A 131 3.85 9.69 6.42
C ALA A 131 2.54 10.46 6.51
N GLU A 132 2.56 11.76 6.21
CA GLU A 132 1.36 12.61 6.21
C GLU A 132 0.61 12.54 4.87
N GLN A 133 1.36 12.47 3.76
CA GLN A 133 0.83 12.54 2.41
C GLN A 133 1.27 11.34 1.59
N PHE A 134 2.56 11.02 1.56
CA PHE A 134 3.07 9.96 0.69
C PHE A 134 4.47 9.48 1.07
N VAL A 135 4.83 8.32 0.52
CA VAL A 135 6.19 7.79 0.48
C VAL A 135 6.62 7.66 -0.97
N ASP A 136 7.71 8.30 -1.36
CA ASP A 136 8.35 8.06 -2.65
C ASP A 136 9.46 7.02 -2.48
N VAL A 137 9.55 6.05 -3.40
CA VAL A 137 10.56 4.99 -3.41
C VAL A 137 11.24 4.93 -4.76
N ARG A 138 12.55 4.71 -4.79
CA ARG A 138 13.28 4.35 -6.02
C ARG A 138 14.23 3.18 -5.78
N LEU A 139 14.61 2.45 -6.83
CA LEU A 139 15.74 1.52 -6.75
C LEU A 139 17.02 2.27 -7.07
N ALA A 140 17.88 2.44 -6.08
CA ALA A 140 19.11 3.24 -6.21
C ALA A 140 20.36 2.39 -6.37
N LEU A 141 20.35 1.16 -5.86
CA LEU A 141 21.42 0.18 -6.03
C LEU A 141 20.82 -1.21 -6.26
N GLY A 142 21.35 -1.93 -7.24
CA GLY A 142 21.10 -3.33 -7.51
C GLY A 142 22.34 -3.99 -8.10
N GLY A 143 22.32 -5.32 -8.25
CA GLY A 143 23.41 -6.05 -8.90
C GLY A 143 23.68 -5.60 -10.34
N GLU A 144 22.64 -5.15 -11.05
CA GLU A 144 22.67 -4.59 -12.40
C GLU A 144 21.99 -3.21 -12.42
N ARG A 145 22.01 -2.52 -13.56
CA ARG A 145 21.55 -1.11 -13.71
C ARG A 145 20.34 -0.94 -14.62
N ASP A 146 20.09 -1.95 -15.44
CA ASP A 146 19.06 -2.00 -16.46
C ASP A 146 17.66 -2.26 -15.87
N TRP A 147 17.61 -2.58 -14.57
CA TRP A 147 16.40 -2.64 -13.76
C TRP A 147 16.27 -1.50 -12.73
N ASP A 148 17.09 -0.44 -12.79
CA ASP A 148 16.89 0.71 -11.91
C ASP A 148 15.62 1.47 -12.32
N PHE A 149 14.80 1.83 -11.33
CA PHE A 149 13.60 2.65 -11.53
C PHE A 149 13.66 3.92 -10.69
N ASP A 150 13.11 5.00 -11.24
CA ASP A 150 13.05 6.32 -10.59
C ASP A 150 11.95 6.39 -9.51
N TRP A 151 11.78 7.54 -8.87
CA TRP A 151 10.82 7.73 -7.80
C TRP A 151 9.40 7.30 -8.20
N VAL A 152 8.82 6.42 -7.38
CA VAL A 152 7.46 5.93 -7.45
C VAL A 152 6.75 6.31 -6.16
N ARG A 153 5.58 6.94 -6.28
CA ARG A 153 4.81 7.46 -5.15
C ARG A 153 3.77 6.48 -4.65
N PHE A 154 3.74 6.32 -3.33
CA PHE A 154 2.71 5.61 -2.60
C PHE A 154 1.97 6.59 -1.69
N GLU A 155 0.72 6.88 -2.02
CA GLU A 155 -0.11 7.83 -1.27
C GLU A 155 -0.56 7.23 0.08
N VAL A 156 -0.59 8.08 1.10
CA VAL A 156 -1.20 7.76 2.39
C VAL A 156 -2.71 7.64 2.20
N GLY A 157 -3.27 6.52 2.65
CA GLY A 157 -4.70 6.30 2.63
C GLY A 157 -5.42 7.41 3.38
N SER A 158 -6.27 8.16 2.67
CA SER A 158 -7.13 9.15 3.33
C SER A 158 -7.99 8.45 4.39
N THR A 159 -8.30 9.14 5.50
CA THR A 159 -9.50 8.76 6.26
C THR A 159 -10.65 8.87 5.28
N ALA A 160 -11.10 7.76 4.70
CA ALA A 160 -12.37 7.74 4.02
C ALA A 160 -13.34 8.36 5.03
N SER A 161 -13.91 9.52 4.71
CA SER A 161 -14.90 10.14 5.56
C SER A 161 -16.02 9.12 5.63
N VAL A 162 -16.05 8.34 6.71
CA VAL A 162 -17.12 7.37 6.94
C VAL A 162 -18.38 8.21 6.83
N PRO A 163 -19.24 7.97 5.83
CA PRO A 163 -20.48 8.73 5.71
C PRO A 163 -21.16 8.53 7.05
N GLU A 164 -21.32 9.61 7.82
CA GLU A 164 -21.90 9.52 9.15
C GLU A 164 -23.16 8.69 8.99
N PRO A 165 -23.24 7.48 9.61
CA PRO A 165 -24.39 6.61 9.44
C PRO A 165 -25.57 7.48 9.80
N GLY A 166 -26.53 7.66 8.90
CA GLY A 166 -27.47 8.78 8.87
C GLY A 166 -28.26 9.01 10.16
N ILE A 167 -27.59 9.40 11.24
CA ILE A 167 -28.15 9.69 12.56
C ILE A 167 -29.00 10.93 12.41
N LEU A 168 -28.60 11.88 11.55
CA LEU A 168 -29.45 13.00 11.13
C LEU A 168 -30.71 12.54 10.38
N ALA A 169 -30.62 11.50 9.54
CA ALA A 169 -31.79 10.95 8.85
C ALA A 169 -32.73 10.21 9.83
N LEU A 170 -32.18 9.45 10.78
CA LEU A 170 -32.95 8.77 11.83
C LEU A 170 -33.56 9.77 12.83
N LEU A 171 -32.84 10.82 13.20
CA LEU A 171 -33.33 11.91 14.06
C LEU A 171 -34.46 12.69 13.35
N GLY A 172 -34.29 12.96 12.07
CA GLY A 172 -35.31 13.60 11.22
C GLY A 172 -36.58 12.77 11.10
N LEU A 173 -36.47 11.46 10.84
CA LEU A 173 -37.60 10.54 10.81
C LEU A 173 -38.29 10.40 12.17
N GLY A 174 -37.51 10.34 13.26
CA GLY A 174 -38.04 10.28 14.63
C GLY A 174 -38.86 11.52 15.00
N LEU A 175 -38.36 12.71 14.67
CA LEU A 175 -39.08 13.98 14.92
C LEU A 175 -40.34 14.11 14.06
N LEU A 176 -40.27 13.69 12.79
CA LEU A 176 -41.43 13.71 11.89
C LEU A 176 -42.54 12.76 12.40
N GLY A 177 -42.16 11.56 12.86
CA GLY A 177 -43.09 10.62 13.50
C GLY A 177 -43.77 11.21 14.74
N LEU A 178 -43.02 11.94 15.57
CA LEU A 178 -43.55 12.58 16.78
C LEU A 178 -44.60 13.66 16.47
N VAL A 179 -44.37 14.46 15.43
CA VAL A 179 -45.31 15.52 14.99
C VAL A 179 -46.60 14.91 14.43
N ILE A 180 -46.49 13.83 13.64
CA ILE A 180 -47.67 13.13 13.09
C ILE A 180 -48.47 12.47 14.21
N ALA A 181 -47.81 11.83 15.18
CA ALA A 181 -48.48 11.21 16.33
C ALA A 181 -49.26 12.24 17.16
N ARG A 182 -48.67 13.42 17.44
CA ARG A 182 -49.31 14.48 18.23
C ARG A 182 -50.58 15.04 17.58
N ARG A 183 -50.66 15.06 16.24
CA ARG A 183 -51.83 15.55 15.49
C ARG A 183 -53.02 14.58 15.48
N ARG A 184 -52.85 13.32 15.87
CA ARG A 184 -53.94 12.32 15.94
C ARG A 184 -54.56 12.19 17.34
N SER A 185 -53.93 12.78 18.36
CA SER A 185 -54.38 12.70 19.76
C SER A 185 -55.19 13.92 20.22
N VAL A 186 -55.46 14.88 19.32
CA VAL A 186 -56.34 16.04 19.52
C VAL A 186 -57.53 15.88 18.57
#